data_AF-A0AAV7B6W7-F1
#
_entry.id   AF-A0AAV7B6W7-F1
#
_cell.length_a   1.000
_cell.length_b   1.000
_cell.length_c   1.000
_cell.angle_alpha   90.00
_cell.angle_beta   90.00
_cell.angle_gamma   90.00
#
_symmetry.space_group_name_H-M   'P 1'
#
loop_
_entity.id
_entity.type
_entity.pdbx_description
1 polymer ?
#
loop_
_entity_poly.entity_id
_entity_poly.type
_entity_poly.pdbx_seq_one_letter_code
_entity_poly.pdbx_strand_id
1 'polypeptide(L)'
;MGNEEHWGQPTLEMLKRRDILAIVLIVLPWTLLITVWHHSTLSPLLTAHKEDGSDGRRDASPGSESREYCSSERDIVEVVRTEYVYTRPPPWMGNLPTIHVITPTYSRPVQKAELTRLSNTLLHVPNLHWILVEDSQRRTPLVTRLLQESGLNYTHLNVETPRNYKLRGDTRDPRIPRGTMQRNLALRWLRETYNKNSSLLGVVYFADDDNTYSLDLFEEMRNTRKVSVWPVAFVGGLRYESPKVNAAGKVYGWKTVFDPHRPFAIDMAGFAVNLRLILQRPQAYFKLRGVKGGYQESSLLRELVTLNDLEPKADNCTKILVWHTRTEKPVLVNEGKKGFTDPNVEI
;
A
#
# COMPACT_ATOMS: atom_id res chain seq x y z
N MET A 1 -15.47 18.59 -80.55
CA MET A 1 -16.62 18.58 -79.63
C MET A 1 -16.30 17.53 -78.57
N GLY A 2 -16.05 17.85 -77.30
CA GLY A 2 -15.95 19.16 -76.66
C GLY A 2 -16.37 19.04 -75.19
N ASN A 3 -15.45 19.37 -74.27
CA ASN A 3 -15.66 19.71 -72.86
C ASN A 3 -16.21 18.60 -71.92
N GLU A 4 -15.91 18.55 -70.61
CA GLU A 4 -14.95 19.31 -69.78
C GLU A 4 -14.60 18.49 -68.52
N GLU A 5 -13.38 18.62 -68.00
CA GLU A 5 -13.03 18.12 -66.67
C GLU A 5 -13.42 19.14 -65.60
N HIS A 6 -14.24 18.74 -64.61
CA HIS A 6 -14.57 19.60 -63.48
C HIS A 6 -13.56 19.44 -62.32
N TRP A 7 -12.55 20.31 -62.34
CA TRP A 7 -11.68 20.56 -61.19
C TRP A 7 -12.40 21.41 -60.13
N GLY A 8 -12.78 20.80 -59.01
CA GLY A 8 -13.36 21.51 -57.87
C GLY A 8 -12.30 22.34 -57.13
N GLN A 9 -12.45 23.67 -57.12
CA GLN A 9 -11.62 24.56 -56.32
C GLN A 9 -11.93 24.42 -54.81
N PRO A 10 -10.94 24.57 -53.91
CA PRO A 10 -11.19 24.57 -52.48
C PRO A 10 -11.88 25.88 -52.05
N THR A 11 -13.09 25.77 -51.52
CA THR A 11 -13.82 26.90 -50.93
C THR A 11 -13.16 27.33 -49.62
N LEU A 12 -12.55 28.52 -49.62
CA LEU A 12 -12.08 29.19 -48.41
C LEU A 12 -13.29 29.63 -47.57
N GLU A 13 -13.67 28.84 -46.55
CA GLU A 13 -14.77 29.21 -45.64
C GLU A 13 -14.41 30.50 -44.89
N MET A 14 -15.20 31.56 -45.12
CA MET A 14 -15.12 32.78 -44.32
C MET A 14 -15.72 32.52 -42.93
N LEU A 15 -14.88 32.69 -41.90
CA LEU A 15 -15.25 32.55 -40.50
C LEU A 15 -16.52 33.36 -40.16
N LYS A 16 -17.57 32.72 -39.64
CA LYS A 16 -18.81 33.42 -39.31
C LYS A 16 -18.60 34.25 -38.05
N ARG A 17 -19.34 35.37 -37.89
CA ARG A 17 -19.22 36.27 -36.72
C ARG A 17 -19.31 35.55 -35.35
N ARG A 18 -20.00 34.42 -35.28
CA ARG A 18 -20.12 33.58 -34.07
C ARG A 18 -18.81 32.89 -33.69
N ASP A 19 -17.99 32.53 -34.67
CA ASP A 19 -16.73 31.82 -34.47
C ASP A 19 -15.64 32.78 -33.98
N ILE A 20 -15.62 34.01 -34.51
CA ILE A 20 -14.78 35.11 -34.00
C ILE A 20 -15.11 35.39 -32.53
N LEU A 21 -16.39 35.46 -32.17
CA LEU A 21 -16.84 35.62 -30.78
C LEU A 21 -16.40 34.46 -29.88
N ALA A 22 -16.46 33.22 -30.35
CA ALA A 22 -15.98 32.06 -29.58
C ALA A 22 -14.47 32.10 -29.34
N ILE A 23 -13.67 32.48 -30.35
CA ILE A 23 -12.21 32.63 -30.23
C ILE A 23 -11.88 33.73 -29.21
N VAL A 24 -12.54 34.89 -29.29
CA VAL A 24 -12.28 36.03 -28.39
C VAL A 24 -12.74 35.78 -26.95
N LEU A 25 -13.88 35.11 -26.75
CA LEU A 25 -14.43 34.91 -25.40
C LEU A 25 -13.96 33.64 -24.69
N ILE A 26 -13.42 32.64 -25.41
CA ILE A 26 -13.00 31.36 -24.82
C ILE A 26 -11.50 31.13 -24.98
N VAL A 27 -10.94 31.29 -26.18
CA VAL A 27 -9.53 30.92 -26.46
C VAL A 27 -8.57 31.98 -25.94
N LEU A 28 -8.88 33.27 -26.12
CA LEU A 28 -8.03 34.38 -25.66
C LEU A 28 -7.85 34.40 -24.13
N PRO A 29 -8.90 34.28 -23.28
CA PRO A 29 -8.72 34.25 -21.82
C PRO A 29 -7.88 33.06 -21.33
N TRP A 30 -8.08 31.87 -21.91
CA TRP A 30 -7.34 30.67 -21.54
C TRP A 30 -5.86 30.72 -21.94
N THR A 31 -5.55 31.22 -23.14
CA THR A 31 -4.15 31.41 -23.57
C THR A 31 -3.44 32.45 -22.71
N LEU A 32 -4.11 33.54 -22.35
CA LEU A 32 -3.55 34.57 -21.47
C LEU A 32 -3.30 34.02 -20.05
N LEU A 33 -4.23 33.23 -19.49
CA LEU A 33 -4.07 32.53 -18.21
C LEU A 33 -2.84 31.60 -18.21
N ILE A 34 -2.64 30.82 -19.27
CA ILE A 34 -1.50 29.91 -19.43
C ILE A 34 -0.17 30.69 -19.49
N THR A 35 -0.13 31.81 -20.22
CA THR A 35 1.10 32.65 -20.29
C THR A 35 1.45 33.30 -18.95
N VAL A 36 0.47 33.79 -18.19
CA VAL A 36 0.68 34.35 -16.85
C VAL A 36 1.17 33.25 -15.88
N TRP A 37 0.60 32.05 -15.96
CA TRP A 37 1.02 30.93 -15.11
C TRP A 37 2.47 30.49 -15.39
N HIS A 38 2.88 30.39 -16.67
CA HIS A 38 4.28 30.13 -17.04
C HIS A 38 5.24 31.26 -16.62
N HIS A 39 4.84 32.53 -16.68
CA HIS A 39 5.72 33.63 -16.26
C HIS A 39 5.89 33.69 -14.73
N SER A 40 4.82 33.40 -13.98
CA SER A 40 4.84 33.35 -12.51
C SER A 40 5.69 32.20 -11.95
N THR A 41 5.79 31.07 -12.67
CA THR A 41 6.57 29.90 -12.25
C THR A 41 8.06 29.99 -12.58
N LEU A 42 8.45 30.82 -13.56
CA LEU A 42 9.86 31.02 -13.95
C LEU A 42 10.57 32.15 -13.17
N SER A 43 9.82 33.09 -12.59
CA SER A 43 10.39 34.25 -11.89
C SER A 43 11.19 33.95 -10.60
N PRO A 44 10.85 32.94 -9.76
CA PRO A 44 11.59 32.67 -8.51
C PRO A 44 13.01 32.09 -8.71
N LEU A 45 13.32 31.58 -9.90
CA LEU A 45 14.57 30.81 -10.16
C LEU A 45 15.73 31.67 -10.68
N LEU A 46 15.50 32.95 -11.04
CA LEU A 46 16.53 33.85 -11.57
C LEU A 46 17.08 34.85 -10.54
N THR A 47 16.45 34.99 -9.37
CA THR A 47 16.89 35.89 -8.29
C THR A 47 17.77 35.22 -7.23
N ALA A 48 17.91 33.89 -7.24
CA ALA A 48 18.60 33.13 -6.19
C ALA A 48 20.11 32.89 -6.44
N HIS A 49 20.68 33.40 -7.53
CA HIS A 49 22.02 33.03 -7.99
C HIS A 49 22.98 34.20 -8.28
N LYS A 50 22.70 35.40 -7.74
CA LYS A 50 23.52 36.59 -8.03
C LYS A 50 23.67 37.54 -6.83
N GLU A 51 24.32 37.07 -5.78
CA GLU A 51 25.02 37.93 -4.81
C GLU A 51 26.07 37.13 -4.03
N ASP A 52 27.32 37.17 -4.51
CA ASP A 52 28.53 36.94 -3.72
C ASP A 52 29.76 37.35 -4.56
N GLY A 53 30.39 38.49 -4.22
CA GLY A 53 31.63 38.92 -4.88
C GLY A 53 31.94 40.42 -4.85
N SER A 54 33.06 40.78 -4.20
CA SER A 54 33.68 42.13 -4.08
C SER A 54 32.88 43.17 -3.27
N ASP A 55 33.48 44.14 -2.58
CA ASP A 55 34.87 44.61 -2.55
C ASP A 55 35.20 45.26 -1.18
N GLY A 56 36.45 45.62 -0.87
CA GLY A 56 36.71 46.50 0.29
C GLY A 56 38.11 46.50 0.92
N ARG A 57 38.91 47.52 0.58
CA ARG A 57 40.15 47.94 1.26
C ARG A 57 39.97 49.39 1.75
N ARG A 58 40.69 49.94 2.73
CA ARG A 58 41.98 49.60 3.37
C ARG A 58 42.04 50.29 4.77
N ASP A 59 42.94 49.87 5.67
CA ASP A 59 43.96 50.72 6.36
C ASP A 59 44.44 50.20 7.72
N ALA A 60 45.59 50.70 8.19
CA ALA A 60 46.42 50.10 9.23
C ALA A 60 46.90 51.11 10.28
N SER A 61 47.10 50.64 11.54
CA SER A 61 48.24 50.99 12.42
C SER A 61 48.18 50.20 13.75
N PRO A 62 49.32 49.91 14.41
CA PRO A 62 49.37 49.10 15.63
C PRO A 62 49.43 49.95 16.92
N GLY A 63 48.84 49.47 18.01
CA GLY A 63 48.82 50.16 19.32
C GLY A 63 48.64 49.21 20.50
N SER A 64 49.37 49.49 21.57
CA SER A 64 49.65 48.69 22.77
C SER A 64 48.48 48.09 23.56
N GLU A 65 48.79 46.92 24.15
CA GLU A 65 48.36 46.39 25.46
C GLU A 65 47.24 47.11 26.25
N SER A 66 46.18 46.35 26.56
CA SER A 66 45.71 46.23 27.95
C SER A 66 45.00 44.88 28.15
N ARG A 67 45.39 44.14 29.18
CA ARG A 67 44.75 42.88 29.58
C ARG A 67 43.32 43.13 30.03
N GLU A 68 42.37 42.36 29.53
CA GLU A 68 41.15 42.07 30.28
C GLU A 68 40.80 40.57 30.16
N TYR A 69 40.43 39.99 31.30
CA TYR A 69 40.42 38.55 31.52
C TYR A 69 39.01 38.02 31.29
N CYS A 70 38.69 37.58 30.07
CA CYS A 70 37.41 36.92 29.80
C CYS A 70 37.61 35.40 29.72
N SER A 71 37.25 34.72 30.81
CA SER A 71 37.05 33.29 30.79
C SER A 71 35.94 32.95 29.81
N SER A 72 36.29 32.23 28.75
CA SER A 72 35.33 31.37 28.05
C SER A 72 36.04 30.05 27.77
N GLU A 73 35.82 29.07 28.64
CA GLU A 73 35.92 27.67 28.24
C GLU A 73 35.02 27.51 27.01
N ARG A 74 35.64 27.48 25.83
CA ARG A 74 34.93 27.05 24.63
C ARG A 74 34.84 25.55 24.74
N ASP A 75 33.80 25.08 25.43
CA ASP A 75 33.26 23.76 25.21
C ASP A 75 33.19 23.57 23.70
N ILE A 76 34.06 22.69 23.20
CA ILE A 76 33.92 22.18 21.84
C ILE A 76 32.70 21.27 21.93
N VAL A 77 31.53 21.88 21.74
CA VAL A 77 30.30 21.13 21.49
C VAL A 77 30.56 20.40 20.20
N GLU A 78 30.99 19.15 20.32
CA GLU A 78 31.09 18.22 19.22
C GLU A 78 29.67 18.06 18.70
N VAL A 79 29.35 18.82 17.65
CA VAL A 79 28.09 18.70 16.94
C VAL A 79 28.16 17.37 16.21
N VAL A 80 27.81 16.30 16.93
CA VAL A 80 27.58 14.97 16.38
C VAL A 80 26.39 15.11 15.44
N ARG A 81 26.72 15.47 14.20
CA ARG A 81 25.79 15.55 13.09
C ARG A 81 25.40 14.11 12.77
N THR A 82 24.40 13.61 13.48
CA THR A 82 23.74 12.34 13.17
C THR A 82 23.10 12.46 11.81
N GLU A 83 23.88 12.17 10.77
CA GLU A 83 23.36 11.88 9.45
C GLU A 83 22.52 10.60 9.57
N TYR A 84 21.20 10.78 9.72
CA TYR A 84 20.24 9.72 9.58
C TYR A 84 20.21 9.28 8.12
N VAL A 85 21.21 8.47 7.73
CA VAL A 85 21.27 7.81 6.43
C VAL A 85 20.06 6.87 6.35
N TYR A 86 19.05 7.30 5.59
CA TYR A 86 17.82 6.55 5.43
C TYR A 86 18.06 5.29 4.59
N THR A 87 18.37 4.19 5.26
CA THR A 87 18.56 2.87 4.66
C THR A 87 17.22 2.16 4.45
N ARG A 88 17.09 1.46 3.33
CA ARG A 88 15.92 0.63 2.98
C ARG A 88 16.36 -0.80 2.67
N PRO A 89 15.76 -1.83 3.29
CA PRO A 89 14.82 -1.72 4.42
C PRO A 89 15.49 -1.13 5.68
N PRO A 90 14.72 -0.56 6.62
CA PRO A 90 15.25 -0.12 7.91
C PRO A 90 15.97 -1.26 8.67
N PRO A 91 16.99 -0.95 9.50
CA PRO A 91 17.70 -1.96 10.28
C PRO A 91 16.77 -2.64 11.30
N TRP A 92 17.04 -3.92 11.56
CA TRP A 92 16.26 -4.72 12.50
C TRP A 92 16.55 -4.31 13.95
N MET A 93 15.51 -3.89 14.68
CA MET A 93 15.62 -3.46 16.08
C MET A 93 15.16 -4.57 17.02
N GLY A 94 16.05 -5.08 17.88
CA GLY A 94 15.80 -6.30 18.68
C GLY A 94 14.65 -6.21 19.71
N ASN A 95 14.19 -5.01 20.04
CA ASN A 95 13.05 -4.76 20.94
C ASN A 95 11.72 -4.51 20.21
N LEU A 96 11.73 -4.38 18.88
CA LEU A 96 10.55 -4.01 18.10
C LEU A 96 9.80 -5.27 17.60
N PRO A 97 8.47 -5.39 17.83
CA PRO A 97 7.70 -6.55 17.38
C PRO A 97 7.77 -6.76 15.86
N THR A 98 7.94 -8.01 15.44
CA THR A 98 7.99 -8.40 14.02
C THR A 98 6.59 -8.44 13.42
N ILE A 99 6.37 -7.80 12.28
CA ILE A 99 5.11 -7.89 11.54
C ILE A 99 5.24 -8.95 10.44
N HIS A 100 4.54 -10.07 10.61
CA HIS A 100 4.42 -11.15 9.65
C HIS A 100 3.26 -10.84 8.69
N VAL A 101 3.58 -10.26 7.54
CA VAL A 101 2.60 -9.95 6.50
C VAL A 101 2.39 -11.17 5.62
N ILE A 102 1.19 -11.76 5.67
CA ILE A 102 0.80 -12.90 4.85
C ILE A 102 0.10 -12.40 3.59
N THR A 103 0.73 -12.59 2.44
CA THR A 103 0.20 -12.17 1.14
C THR A 103 -0.07 -13.38 0.24
N PRO A 104 -1.34 -13.77 0.05
CA PRO A 104 -1.70 -14.71 -0.99
C PRO A 104 -1.63 -14.01 -2.37
N THR A 105 -1.02 -14.65 -3.36
CA THR A 105 -0.96 -14.12 -4.74
C THR A 105 -1.22 -15.22 -5.77
N TYR A 106 -1.51 -14.84 -7.00
CA TYR A 106 -1.69 -15.75 -8.13
C TYR A 106 -1.34 -15.10 -9.46
N SER A 107 -0.87 -15.92 -10.42
CA SER A 107 -0.44 -15.48 -11.75
C SER A 107 -1.60 -14.92 -12.57
N ARG A 108 -1.42 -13.66 -12.99
CA ARG A 108 -2.35 -12.83 -13.76
C ARG A 108 -1.58 -11.64 -14.37
N PRO A 109 -2.08 -10.97 -15.42
CA PRO A 109 -1.33 -9.90 -16.10
C PRO A 109 -0.85 -8.74 -15.22
N VAL A 110 -1.52 -8.47 -14.09
CA VAL A 110 -1.13 -7.39 -13.16
C VAL A 110 -0.25 -7.87 -11.99
N GLN A 111 0.05 -9.18 -11.86
CA GLN A 111 0.68 -9.74 -10.66
C GLN A 111 1.98 -9.02 -10.26
N LYS A 112 2.88 -8.79 -11.22
CA LYS A 112 4.17 -8.14 -10.96
C LYS A 112 3.97 -6.71 -10.48
N ALA A 113 3.18 -5.91 -11.20
CA ALA A 113 2.86 -4.53 -10.82
C ALA A 113 2.24 -4.41 -9.40
N GLU A 114 1.35 -5.35 -9.04
CA GLU A 114 0.72 -5.43 -7.72
C GLU A 114 1.76 -5.71 -6.61
N LEU A 115 2.59 -6.74 -6.81
CA LEU A 115 3.66 -7.08 -5.87
C LEU A 115 4.74 -6.01 -5.80
N THR A 116 5.04 -5.29 -6.89
CA THR A 116 5.96 -4.15 -6.91
C THR A 116 5.44 -2.99 -6.07
N ARG A 117 4.17 -2.55 -6.24
CA ARG A 117 3.63 -1.44 -5.44
C ARG A 117 3.48 -1.79 -3.96
N LEU A 118 3.14 -3.05 -3.66
CA LEU A 118 3.12 -3.55 -2.29
C LEU A 118 4.54 -3.57 -1.70
N SER A 119 5.52 -4.16 -2.40
CA SER A 119 6.93 -4.20 -1.97
C SER A 119 7.50 -2.80 -1.68
N ASN A 120 7.22 -1.83 -2.56
CA ASN A 120 7.60 -0.43 -2.37
C ASN A 120 7.04 0.15 -1.05
N THR A 121 5.82 -0.24 -0.65
CA THR A 121 5.22 0.17 0.62
C THR A 121 5.87 -0.54 1.81
N LEU A 122 6.03 -1.86 1.72
CA LEU A 122 6.60 -2.69 2.79
C LEU A 122 8.07 -2.34 3.09
N LEU A 123 8.81 -1.83 2.10
CA LEU A 123 10.21 -1.37 2.23
C LEU A 123 10.40 -0.22 3.24
N HIS A 124 9.34 0.48 3.60
CA HIS A 124 9.38 1.54 4.62
C HIS A 124 9.13 1.03 6.04
N VAL A 125 8.73 -0.24 6.23
CA VAL A 125 8.26 -0.75 7.52
C VAL A 125 9.38 -1.52 8.24
N PRO A 126 9.84 -1.07 9.44
CA PRO A 126 10.87 -1.77 10.21
C PRO A 126 10.34 -3.10 10.78
N ASN A 127 11.26 -4.07 10.98
CA ASN A 127 10.97 -5.42 11.47
C ASN A 127 9.80 -6.11 10.76
N LEU A 128 9.74 -6.02 9.43
CA LEU A 128 8.73 -6.68 8.63
C LEU A 128 9.27 -7.99 8.03
N HIS A 129 8.47 -9.05 8.10
CA HIS A 129 8.74 -10.32 7.43
C HIS A 129 7.58 -10.67 6.49
N TRP A 130 7.86 -10.70 5.19
CA TRP A 130 6.84 -10.88 4.15
C TRP A 130 6.67 -12.35 3.77
N ILE A 131 5.57 -12.97 4.18
CA ILE A 131 5.21 -14.36 3.87
C ILE A 131 4.34 -14.35 2.61
N LEU A 132 4.98 -14.45 1.45
CA LEU A 132 4.28 -14.49 0.17
C LEU A 132 3.98 -15.94 -0.21
N VAL A 133 2.70 -16.23 -0.48
CA VAL A 133 2.21 -17.57 -0.77
C VAL A 133 1.49 -17.61 -2.12
N GLU A 134 2.09 -18.27 -3.11
CA GLU A 134 1.51 -18.40 -4.45
C GLU A 134 0.42 -19.48 -4.55
N ASP A 135 -0.68 -19.19 -5.26
CA ASP A 135 -1.64 -20.17 -5.75
C ASP A 135 -1.12 -20.92 -6.99
N SER A 136 -0.06 -21.69 -6.78
CA SER A 136 0.68 -22.41 -7.83
C SER A 136 1.22 -23.77 -7.34
N GLN A 137 1.46 -24.68 -8.27
CA GLN A 137 2.08 -25.99 -7.97
C GLN A 137 3.56 -25.87 -7.56
N ARG A 138 4.23 -24.83 -8.04
CA ARG A 138 5.65 -24.51 -7.79
C ARG A 138 5.82 -23.00 -7.72
N ARG A 139 6.77 -22.56 -6.90
CA ARG A 139 7.27 -21.18 -6.88
C ARG A 139 7.62 -20.71 -8.29
N THR A 140 7.12 -19.56 -8.71
CA THR A 140 7.34 -19.03 -10.07
C THR A 140 8.66 -18.25 -10.15
N PRO A 141 9.35 -18.26 -11.31
CA PRO A 141 10.57 -17.47 -11.50
C PRO A 141 10.35 -15.97 -11.31
N LEU A 142 9.20 -15.44 -11.74
CA LEU A 142 8.79 -14.04 -11.59
C LEU A 142 8.78 -13.63 -10.11
N VAL A 143 8.03 -14.35 -9.28
CA VAL A 143 7.93 -14.04 -7.85
C VAL A 143 9.24 -14.29 -7.12
N THR A 144 9.99 -15.34 -7.50
CA THR A 144 11.31 -15.62 -6.92
C THR A 144 12.28 -14.45 -7.14
N ARG A 145 12.38 -13.95 -8.38
CA ARG A 145 13.21 -12.78 -8.71
C ARG A 145 12.75 -11.52 -8.00
N LEU A 146 11.45 -11.20 -8.07
CA LEU A 146 10.88 -10.01 -7.43
C LEU A 146 11.18 -9.98 -5.93
N LEU A 147 11.08 -11.11 -5.24
CA LEU A 147 11.41 -11.20 -3.81
C LEU A 147 12.93 -11.06 -3.55
N GLN A 148 13.78 -11.70 -4.36
CA GLN A 148 15.24 -11.56 -4.27
C GLN A 148 15.71 -10.11 -4.50
N GLU A 149 15.12 -9.42 -5.47
CA GLU A 149 15.42 -8.03 -5.84
C GLU A 149 14.79 -7.01 -4.87
N SER A 150 13.76 -7.39 -4.11
CA SER A 150 13.03 -6.48 -3.20
C SER A 150 13.86 -5.96 -2.02
N GLY A 151 14.92 -6.67 -1.61
CA GLY A 151 15.68 -6.38 -0.39
C GLY A 151 14.91 -6.60 0.94
N LEU A 152 13.65 -7.04 0.90
CA LEU A 152 12.84 -7.35 2.08
C LEU A 152 13.28 -8.66 2.74
N ASN A 153 13.01 -8.83 4.03
CA ASN A 153 13.02 -10.15 4.66
C ASN A 153 11.72 -10.88 4.27
N TYR A 154 11.82 -12.03 3.61
CA TYR A 154 10.66 -12.76 3.09
C TYR A 154 10.74 -14.27 3.31
N THR A 155 9.57 -14.91 3.27
CA THR A 155 9.42 -16.36 3.05
C THR A 155 8.56 -16.58 1.81
N HIS A 156 9.09 -17.33 0.84
CA HIS A 156 8.38 -17.65 -0.40
C HIS A 156 7.83 -19.08 -0.35
N LEU A 157 6.51 -19.21 -0.24
CA LEU A 157 5.77 -20.47 -0.22
C LEU A 157 4.86 -20.59 -1.45
N ASN A 158 4.33 -21.81 -1.70
CA ASN A 158 3.30 -22.02 -2.71
C ASN A 158 2.35 -23.17 -2.33
N VAL A 159 1.09 -23.08 -2.75
CA VAL A 159 0.11 -24.18 -2.74
C VAL A 159 -0.96 -23.94 -3.79
N GLU A 160 -1.10 -24.86 -4.74
CA GLU A 160 -2.20 -24.81 -5.71
C GLU A 160 -3.53 -25.07 -4.99
N THR A 161 -4.48 -24.15 -5.17
CA THR A 161 -5.89 -24.41 -4.90
C THR A 161 -6.48 -25.27 -6.02
N PRO A 162 -6.99 -26.48 -5.71
CA PRO A 162 -7.54 -27.42 -6.69
C PRO A 162 -8.54 -26.78 -7.67
N ARG A 163 -8.48 -27.22 -8.94
CA ARG A 163 -9.29 -26.60 -10.03
C ARG A 163 -10.79 -26.65 -9.76
N ASN A 164 -11.30 -27.73 -9.16
CA ASN A 164 -12.70 -27.85 -8.75
C ASN A 164 -13.13 -26.78 -7.73
N TYR A 165 -12.23 -26.21 -6.95
CA TYR A 165 -12.51 -25.11 -6.01
C TYR A 165 -12.48 -23.73 -6.69
N LYS A 166 -11.92 -23.63 -7.91
CA LYS A 166 -11.86 -22.40 -8.71
C LYS A 166 -13.04 -22.27 -9.69
N LEU A 167 -13.70 -23.38 -10.04
CA LEU A 167 -14.79 -23.40 -11.01
C LEU A 167 -16.09 -22.79 -10.46
N ARG A 168 -16.70 -21.89 -11.24
CA ARG A 168 -18.10 -21.44 -11.04
C ARG A 168 -19.04 -22.51 -11.60
N GLY A 169 -19.20 -23.62 -10.88
CA GLY A 169 -19.98 -24.78 -11.32
C GLY A 169 -21.44 -24.75 -10.90
N ASP A 170 -21.72 -24.58 -9.60
CA ASP A 170 -23.07 -24.74 -9.05
C ASP A 170 -23.37 -23.68 -7.98
N THR A 171 -24.59 -23.16 -8.01
CA THR A 171 -25.19 -22.29 -6.99
C THR A 171 -25.34 -22.94 -5.61
N ARG A 172 -25.24 -24.28 -5.53
CA ARG A 172 -25.49 -25.06 -4.30
C ARG A 172 -24.27 -25.23 -3.38
N ASP A 173 -23.04 -25.13 -3.88
CA ASP A 173 -21.82 -25.21 -3.06
C ASP A 173 -21.28 -23.79 -2.78
N PRO A 174 -21.28 -23.30 -1.52
CA PRO A 174 -20.81 -21.95 -1.21
C PRO A 174 -19.34 -21.78 -1.61
N ARG A 175 -19.13 -20.84 -2.56
CA ARG A 175 -17.84 -20.51 -3.17
C ARG A 175 -16.71 -20.41 -2.14
N ILE A 176 -15.67 -21.20 -2.33
CA ILE A 176 -14.42 -21.11 -1.58
C ILE A 176 -13.75 -19.75 -1.88
N PRO A 177 -13.46 -18.91 -0.87
CA PRO A 177 -12.79 -17.64 -1.08
C PRO A 177 -11.37 -17.82 -1.63
N ARG A 178 -10.93 -16.88 -2.48
CA ARG A 178 -9.55 -16.85 -2.97
C ARG A 178 -8.57 -16.64 -1.81
N GLY A 179 -7.37 -17.19 -1.92
CA GLY A 179 -6.34 -17.09 -0.88
C GLY A 179 -6.53 -18.01 0.32
N THR A 180 -7.66 -18.73 0.47
CA THR A 180 -7.95 -19.52 1.69
C THR A 180 -6.88 -20.55 2.01
N MET A 181 -6.47 -21.35 1.01
CA MET A 181 -5.44 -22.39 1.21
C MET A 181 -4.06 -21.78 1.45
N GLN A 182 -3.78 -20.64 0.83
CA GLN A 182 -2.52 -19.91 0.94
C GLN A 182 -2.36 -19.27 2.32
N ARG A 183 -3.39 -18.58 2.83
CA ARG A 183 -3.42 -18.05 4.21
C ARG A 183 -3.32 -19.18 5.24
N ASN A 184 -3.99 -20.31 5.01
CA ASN A 184 -3.87 -21.49 5.88
C ASN A 184 -2.48 -22.15 5.84
N LEU A 185 -1.81 -22.17 4.69
CA LEU A 185 -0.41 -22.64 4.61
C LEU A 185 0.52 -21.72 5.40
N ALA A 186 0.38 -20.40 5.29
CA ALA A 186 1.17 -19.46 6.10
C ALA A 186 0.91 -19.62 7.60
N LEU A 187 -0.35 -19.81 8.02
CA LEU A 187 -0.70 -20.12 9.42
C LEU A 187 -0.04 -21.42 9.91
N ARG A 188 0.03 -22.45 9.06
CA ARG A 188 0.74 -23.69 9.37
C ARG A 188 2.25 -23.46 9.48
N TRP A 189 2.84 -22.80 8.49
CA TRP A 189 4.27 -22.49 8.47
C TRP A 189 4.72 -21.70 9.70
N LEU A 190 3.93 -20.70 10.14
CA LEU A 190 4.19 -19.98 11.39
C LEU A 190 4.22 -20.90 12.62
N ARG A 191 3.32 -21.90 12.68
CA ARG A 191 3.22 -22.87 13.78
C ARG A 191 4.30 -23.95 13.76
N GLU A 192 4.84 -24.24 12.59
CA GLU A 192 5.98 -25.15 12.40
C GLU A 192 7.32 -24.45 12.66
N THR A 193 7.40 -23.15 12.35
CA THR A 193 8.62 -22.33 12.49
C THR A 193 8.80 -21.79 13.92
N TYR A 194 7.72 -21.41 14.61
CA TYR A 194 7.80 -20.75 15.92
C TYR A 194 7.21 -21.59 17.06
N ASN A 195 7.98 -21.74 18.14
CA ASN A 195 7.55 -22.42 19.36
C ASN A 195 6.46 -21.62 20.10
N LYS A 196 5.43 -22.29 20.59
CA LYS A 196 4.34 -21.72 21.40
C LYS A 196 4.81 -20.98 22.66
N ASN A 197 5.95 -21.41 23.22
CA ASN A 197 6.57 -20.80 24.39
C ASN A 197 7.60 -19.73 24.04
N SER A 198 7.71 -19.35 22.77
CA SER A 198 8.63 -18.30 22.33
C SER A 198 8.30 -16.95 22.97
N SER A 199 9.35 -16.24 23.39
CA SER A 199 9.29 -14.85 23.83
C SER A 199 9.24 -13.85 22.66
N LEU A 200 9.29 -14.32 21.41
CA LEU A 200 9.21 -13.48 20.22
C LEU A 200 7.93 -12.61 20.20
N LEU A 201 8.14 -11.30 20.21
CA LEU A 201 7.09 -10.32 19.98
C LEU A 201 6.80 -10.27 18.48
N GLY A 202 5.58 -10.62 18.10
CA GLY A 202 5.17 -10.62 16.70
C GLY A 202 3.68 -10.47 16.50
N VAL A 203 3.31 -9.97 15.33
CA VAL A 203 1.94 -9.73 14.87
C VAL A 203 1.77 -10.34 13.49
N VAL A 204 0.64 -10.96 13.23
CA VAL A 204 0.27 -11.59 11.97
C VAL A 204 -0.81 -10.76 11.30
N TYR A 205 -0.56 -10.34 10.07
CA TYR A 205 -1.50 -9.54 9.27
C TYR A 205 -1.76 -10.21 7.92
N PHE A 206 -3.01 -10.22 7.46
CA PHE A 206 -3.39 -10.78 6.17
C PHE A 206 -3.57 -9.64 5.17
N ALA A 207 -2.63 -9.52 4.23
CA ALA A 207 -2.55 -8.44 3.27
C ALA A 207 -2.62 -8.99 1.85
N ASP A 208 -3.79 -8.90 1.22
CA ASP A 208 -3.98 -9.26 -0.18
C ASP A 208 -3.20 -8.29 -1.09
N ASP A 209 -2.73 -8.77 -2.24
CA ASP A 209 -1.74 -8.08 -3.07
C ASP A 209 -2.27 -6.88 -3.89
N ASP A 210 -3.59 -6.71 -3.99
CA ASP A 210 -4.26 -5.62 -4.74
C ASP A 210 -4.78 -4.46 -3.87
N ASN A 211 -4.64 -4.58 -2.56
CA ASN A 211 -5.08 -3.61 -1.56
C ASN A 211 -4.05 -2.48 -1.38
N THR A 212 -4.48 -1.35 -0.82
CA THR A 212 -3.61 -0.19 -0.55
C THR A 212 -3.47 0.02 0.97
N TYR A 213 -2.25 0.21 1.44
CA TYR A 213 -1.90 0.27 2.87
C TYR A 213 -1.15 1.58 3.17
N SER A 214 -1.55 2.29 4.21
CA SER A 214 -0.75 3.41 4.76
C SER A 214 0.39 2.89 5.65
N LEU A 215 1.43 3.70 5.86
CA LEU A 215 2.52 3.33 6.78
C LEU A 215 2.05 3.32 8.24
N ASP A 216 1.20 4.28 8.62
CA ASP A 216 0.61 4.39 9.97
C ASP A 216 -0.12 3.10 10.41
N LEU A 217 -0.73 2.37 9.47
CA LEU A 217 -1.38 1.09 9.71
C LEU A 217 -0.45 0.07 10.38
N PHE A 218 0.81 0.01 9.93
CA PHE A 218 1.79 -0.94 10.43
C PHE A 218 2.21 -0.61 11.86
N GLU A 219 2.33 0.67 12.21
CA GLU A 219 2.63 1.08 13.58
C GLU A 219 1.44 0.91 14.52
N GLU A 220 0.22 1.17 14.06
CA GLU A 220 -1.01 0.88 14.80
C GLU A 220 -1.13 -0.61 15.17
N MET A 221 -0.85 -1.52 14.22
CA MET A 221 -0.97 -2.96 14.46
C MET A 221 0.19 -3.55 15.27
N ARG A 222 1.39 -2.94 15.23
CA ARG A 222 2.64 -3.51 15.78
C ARG A 222 2.54 -3.94 17.24
N ASN A 223 1.78 -3.20 18.04
CA ASN A 223 1.62 -3.41 19.49
C ASN A 223 0.37 -4.23 19.88
N THR A 224 -0.16 -5.05 18.96
CA THR A 224 -1.35 -5.90 19.20
C THR A 224 -1.08 -6.98 20.25
N ARG A 225 -1.93 -7.06 21.28
CA ARG A 225 -1.78 -8.01 22.40
C ARG A 225 -2.57 -9.30 22.19
N LYS A 226 -3.74 -9.21 21.57
CA LYS A 226 -4.64 -10.31 21.19
C LYS A 226 -5.03 -10.18 19.73
N VAL A 227 -5.98 -9.30 19.42
CA VAL A 227 -6.47 -9.00 18.06
C VAL A 227 -6.85 -7.53 17.98
N SER A 228 -6.22 -6.82 17.06
CA SER A 228 -6.52 -5.43 16.75
C SER A 228 -7.50 -5.32 15.60
N VAL A 229 -8.34 -4.27 15.60
CA VAL A 229 -9.30 -4.00 14.52
C VAL A 229 -9.36 -2.52 14.15
N TRP A 230 -9.61 -2.24 12.88
CA TRP A 230 -9.72 -0.89 12.32
C TRP A 230 -10.74 -0.82 11.16
N PRO A 231 -11.14 0.39 10.72
CA PRO A 231 -11.96 0.56 9.53
C PRO A 231 -11.24 0.18 8.23
N VAL A 232 -12.00 -0.28 7.24
CA VAL A 232 -11.50 -0.62 5.89
C VAL A 232 -12.35 0.10 4.84
N ALA A 233 -11.73 0.77 3.88
CA ALA A 233 -12.44 1.40 2.78
C ALA A 233 -12.81 0.44 1.64
N PHE A 234 -13.86 0.78 0.90
CA PHE A 234 -14.33 0.11 -0.33
C PHE A 234 -14.77 -1.36 -0.18
N VAL A 235 -15.15 -1.75 1.05
CA VAL A 235 -15.72 -3.07 1.37
C VAL A 235 -17.23 -2.98 1.63
N GLY A 236 -17.92 -4.13 1.61
CA GLY A 236 -19.35 -4.21 1.92
C GLY A 236 -20.31 -3.49 0.95
N GLY A 237 -19.81 -2.95 -0.16
CA GLY A 237 -20.58 -2.05 -1.03
C GLY A 237 -20.70 -0.61 -0.47
N LEU A 238 -19.83 -0.23 0.47
CA LEU A 238 -19.84 1.05 1.17
C LEU A 238 -18.55 1.85 0.90
N ARG A 239 -18.56 3.13 1.29
CA ARG A 239 -17.34 3.95 1.33
C ARG A 239 -16.29 3.31 2.25
N TYR A 240 -16.74 2.81 3.41
CA TYR A 240 -15.96 2.03 4.36
C TYR A 240 -16.88 1.22 5.29
N GLU A 241 -16.34 0.16 5.87
CA GLU A 241 -16.89 -0.53 7.05
C GLU A 241 -16.02 -0.24 8.27
N SER A 242 -16.61 -0.29 9.47
CA SER A 242 -15.91 0.06 10.72
C SER A 242 -16.44 -0.73 11.92
N PRO A 243 -15.58 -1.11 12.88
CA PRO A 243 -16.03 -1.48 14.22
C PRO A 243 -16.88 -0.37 14.88
N LYS A 244 -17.81 -0.73 15.76
CA LYS A 244 -18.49 0.18 16.69
C LYS A 244 -17.78 0.12 18.03
N VAL A 245 -17.17 1.24 18.43
CA VAL A 245 -16.43 1.38 19.70
C VAL A 245 -17.27 2.24 20.67
N ASN A 246 -17.37 1.81 21.93
CA ASN A 246 -18.07 2.56 22.98
C ASN A 246 -17.11 3.52 23.72
N ALA A 247 -17.65 4.35 24.62
CA ALA A 247 -16.86 5.31 25.40
C ALA A 247 -15.76 4.67 26.28
N ALA A 248 -15.84 3.38 26.57
CA ALA A 248 -14.82 2.62 27.31
C ALA A 248 -13.74 2.00 26.40
N GLY A 249 -13.68 2.38 25.11
CA GLY A 249 -12.70 1.85 24.16
C GLY A 249 -12.94 0.38 23.80
N LYS A 250 -14.18 -0.12 23.92
CA LYS A 250 -14.54 -1.52 23.61
C LYS A 250 -15.41 -1.64 22.38
N VAL A 251 -15.09 -2.65 21.55
CA VAL A 251 -15.91 -3.02 20.39
C VAL A 251 -17.19 -3.69 20.89
N TYR A 252 -18.34 -3.17 20.46
CA TYR A 252 -19.67 -3.69 20.84
C TYR A 252 -20.53 -4.10 19.62
N GLY A 253 -19.99 -3.96 18.41
CA GLY A 253 -20.65 -4.38 17.17
C GLY A 253 -19.96 -3.77 15.96
N TRP A 254 -20.68 -3.69 14.84
CA TRP A 254 -20.11 -3.32 13.54
C TRP A 254 -20.99 -2.29 12.80
N LYS A 255 -20.35 -1.36 12.08
CA LYS A 255 -20.96 -0.40 11.15
C LYS A 255 -20.84 -0.97 9.73
N THR A 256 -21.72 -1.91 9.40
CA THR A 256 -21.81 -2.57 8.09
C THR A 256 -23.27 -2.64 7.66
N VAL A 257 -23.51 -2.83 6.35
CA VAL A 257 -24.87 -3.09 5.81
C VAL A 257 -25.06 -4.57 5.52
N PHE A 258 -24.03 -5.25 5.01
CA PHE A 258 -24.09 -6.70 4.80
C PHE A 258 -23.93 -7.46 6.11
N ASP A 259 -25.04 -8.05 6.58
CA ASP A 259 -25.11 -8.97 7.71
C ASP A 259 -24.38 -8.49 9.00
N PRO A 260 -24.75 -7.32 9.57
CA PRO A 260 -24.03 -6.69 10.69
C PRO A 260 -24.06 -7.48 12.00
N HIS A 261 -24.90 -8.51 12.10
CA HIS A 261 -25.02 -9.40 13.25
C HIS A 261 -24.10 -10.62 13.16
N ARG A 262 -23.35 -10.77 12.06
CA ARG A 262 -22.30 -11.79 11.96
C ARG A 262 -21.24 -11.57 13.06
N PRO A 263 -20.57 -12.64 13.55
CA PRO A 263 -19.77 -12.58 14.77
C PRO A 263 -18.66 -11.53 14.72
N PHE A 264 -17.97 -11.47 13.58
CA PHE A 264 -17.00 -10.45 13.24
C PHE A 264 -17.34 -9.90 11.84
N ALA A 265 -18.04 -8.77 11.80
CA ALA A 265 -18.42 -8.05 10.58
C ALA A 265 -17.30 -7.09 10.16
N ILE A 266 -16.22 -7.68 9.66
CA ILE A 266 -15.01 -6.99 9.24
C ILE A 266 -14.38 -7.72 8.04
N ASP A 267 -13.68 -6.97 7.19
CA ASP A 267 -12.91 -7.51 6.08
C ASP A 267 -11.57 -8.14 6.54
N MET A 268 -10.97 -8.98 5.69
CA MET A 268 -9.65 -9.60 5.91
C MET A 268 -8.57 -8.57 6.24
N ALA A 269 -8.56 -7.43 5.55
CA ALA A 269 -7.58 -6.37 5.74
C ALA A 269 -7.83 -5.53 7.01
N GLY A 270 -8.94 -5.76 7.72
CA GLY A 270 -9.39 -4.94 8.87
C GLY A 270 -8.84 -5.34 10.24
N PHE A 271 -8.08 -6.44 10.34
CA PHE A 271 -7.59 -6.93 11.62
C PHE A 271 -6.18 -7.52 11.54
N ALA A 272 -5.47 -7.51 12.68
CA ALA A 272 -4.25 -8.29 12.86
C ALA A 272 -4.29 -9.06 14.19
N VAL A 273 -3.50 -10.13 14.28
CA VAL A 273 -3.52 -11.09 15.40
C VAL A 273 -2.14 -11.17 16.01
N ASN A 274 -2.04 -11.16 17.34
CA ASN A 274 -0.77 -11.43 18.01
C ASN A 274 -0.26 -12.85 17.66
N LEU A 275 1.01 -12.99 17.28
CA LEU A 275 1.61 -14.26 16.86
C LEU A 275 1.45 -15.34 17.93
N ARG A 276 1.66 -15.01 19.21
CA ARG A 276 1.51 -15.95 20.33
C ARG A 276 0.11 -16.56 20.38
N LEU A 277 -0.92 -15.78 20.05
CA LEU A 277 -2.31 -16.27 20.02
C LEU A 277 -2.53 -17.27 18.86
N ILE A 278 -1.94 -17.03 17.69
CA ILE A 278 -1.94 -17.98 16.55
C ILE A 278 -1.26 -19.31 16.92
N LEU A 279 -0.16 -19.26 17.68
CA LEU A 279 0.58 -20.44 18.14
C LEU A 279 -0.15 -21.20 19.26
N GLN A 280 -0.77 -20.47 20.19
CA GLN A 280 -1.58 -21.04 21.29
C GLN A 280 -2.88 -21.70 20.79
N ARG A 281 -3.39 -21.30 19.62
CA ARG A 281 -4.60 -21.84 18.99
C ARG A 281 -4.25 -22.65 17.72
N PRO A 282 -3.53 -23.78 17.81
CA PRO A 282 -2.97 -24.47 16.65
C PRO A 282 -4.02 -25.05 15.67
N GLN A 283 -5.26 -25.23 16.13
CA GLN A 283 -6.38 -25.73 15.31
C GLN A 283 -7.14 -24.61 14.57
N ALA A 284 -6.91 -23.34 14.92
CA ALA A 284 -7.63 -22.23 14.31
C ALA A 284 -7.12 -21.96 12.89
N TYR A 285 -7.99 -22.15 11.90
CA TYR A 285 -7.71 -21.91 10.48
C TYR A 285 -8.93 -21.27 9.81
N PHE A 286 -8.75 -20.62 8.66
CA PHE A 286 -9.88 -20.19 7.85
C PHE A 286 -10.63 -21.43 7.33
N LYS A 287 -11.94 -21.49 7.56
CA LYS A 287 -12.75 -22.61 7.07
C LYS A 287 -12.83 -22.58 5.55
N LEU A 288 -12.57 -23.73 4.94
CA LEU A 288 -12.48 -23.90 3.50
C LEU A 288 -13.86 -24.07 2.86
N ARG A 289 -14.75 -24.87 3.47
CA ARG A 289 -16.09 -25.19 2.97
C ARG A 289 -17.16 -24.92 4.03
N GLY A 290 -18.42 -24.83 3.61
CA GLY A 290 -19.56 -24.61 4.51
C GLY A 290 -19.60 -23.20 5.12
N VAL A 291 -18.90 -22.24 4.52
CA VAL A 291 -18.83 -20.85 4.98
C VAL A 291 -19.75 -19.99 4.12
N LYS A 292 -20.74 -19.34 4.73
CA LYS A 292 -21.58 -18.34 4.06
C LYS A 292 -20.70 -17.21 3.50
N GLY A 293 -21.09 -16.61 2.37
CA GLY A 293 -20.36 -15.46 1.81
C GLY A 293 -20.14 -14.37 2.87
N GLY A 294 -18.89 -13.94 3.04
CA GLY A 294 -18.50 -12.97 4.08
C GLY A 294 -18.37 -13.53 5.51
N TYR A 295 -18.33 -14.85 5.73
CA TYR A 295 -18.14 -15.43 7.08
C TYR A 295 -16.73 -16.02 7.31
N GLN A 296 -15.78 -15.82 6.40
CA GLN A 296 -14.46 -16.46 6.50
C GLN A 296 -13.62 -15.86 7.64
N GLU A 297 -13.63 -14.54 7.80
CA GLU A 297 -12.93 -13.81 8.87
C GLU A 297 -13.51 -14.24 10.23
N SER A 298 -14.84 -14.29 10.32
CA SER A 298 -15.57 -14.81 11.47
C SER A 298 -15.24 -16.28 11.78
N SER A 299 -14.87 -17.10 10.78
CA SER A 299 -14.54 -18.51 10.98
C SER A 299 -13.21 -18.70 11.73
N LEU A 300 -12.24 -17.82 11.50
CA LEU A 300 -10.96 -17.80 12.22
C LEU A 300 -11.11 -17.08 13.57
N LEU A 301 -11.63 -15.85 13.57
CA LEU A 301 -11.63 -14.97 14.74
C LEU A 301 -12.41 -15.54 15.94
N ARG A 302 -13.50 -16.28 15.69
CA ARG A 302 -14.27 -16.99 16.73
C ARG A 302 -13.47 -18.05 17.50
N GLU A 303 -12.40 -18.59 16.91
CA GLU A 303 -11.55 -19.61 17.53
C GLU A 303 -10.35 -18.98 18.28
N LEU A 304 -10.17 -17.65 18.15
CA LEU A 304 -9.08 -16.87 18.73
C LEU A 304 -9.52 -15.96 19.89
N VAL A 305 -10.60 -15.20 19.73
CA VAL A 305 -11.00 -14.09 20.64
C VAL A 305 -12.51 -13.93 20.79
N THR A 306 -12.94 -13.22 21.83
CA THR A 306 -14.29 -12.66 21.95
C THR A 306 -14.33 -11.20 21.49
N LEU A 307 -15.53 -10.61 21.34
CA LEU A 307 -15.69 -9.20 20.95
C LEU A 307 -15.04 -8.21 21.95
N ASN A 308 -15.07 -8.54 23.25
CA ASN A 308 -14.51 -7.70 24.33
C ASN A 308 -12.97 -7.77 24.41
N ASP A 309 -12.36 -8.77 23.77
CA ASP A 309 -10.90 -8.92 23.67
C ASP A 309 -10.29 -8.06 22.55
N LEU A 310 -11.11 -7.47 21.67
CA LEU A 310 -10.65 -6.69 20.54
C LEU A 310 -10.04 -5.35 20.99
N GLU A 311 -8.95 -4.98 20.32
CA GLU A 311 -8.21 -3.73 20.50
C GLU A 311 -8.55 -2.78 19.33
N PRO A 312 -9.42 -1.77 19.51
CA PRO A 312 -9.69 -0.80 18.45
C PRO A 312 -8.46 0.07 18.17
N LYS A 313 -8.19 0.30 16.89
CA LYS A 313 -7.07 1.09 16.34
C LYS A 313 -7.61 2.21 15.46
N ALA A 314 -6.72 2.93 14.78
CA ALA A 314 -7.05 4.02 13.87
C ALA A 314 -7.94 5.07 14.55
N ASP A 315 -7.50 5.52 15.72
CA ASP A 315 -8.17 6.53 16.55
C ASP A 315 -9.62 6.13 16.91
N ASN A 316 -9.75 5.07 17.72
CA ASN A 316 -11.03 4.45 18.09
C ASN A 316 -11.93 4.11 16.88
N CYS A 317 -11.32 3.63 15.80
CA CYS A 317 -11.95 3.30 14.54
C CYS A 317 -12.66 4.48 13.86
N THR A 318 -12.02 5.66 13.87
CA THR A 318 -12.50 6.86 13.16
C THR A 318 -11.71 7.20 11.90
N LYS A 319 -10.47 6.69 11.77
CA LYS A 319 -9.59 6.92 10.61
C LYS A 319 -9.57 5.72 9.65
N ILE A 320 -9.39 6.00 8.36
CA ILE A 320 -9.17 4.99 7.32
C ILE A 320 -7.67 4.91 7.05
N LEU A 321 -7.07 3.73 7.29
CA LEU A 321 -5.64 3.48 7.10
C LEU A 321 -5.34 2.38 6.07
N VAL A 322 -6.40 1.74 5.54
CA VAL A 322 -6.35 0.67 4.54
C VAL A 322 -7.56 0.73 3.61
N TRP A 323 -7.34 0.46 2.33
CA TRP A 323 -8.36 0.50 1.28
C TRP A 323 -8.35 -0.81 0.50
N HIS A 324 -9.50 -1.48 0.40
CA HIS A 324 -9.67 -2.64 -0.47
C HIS A 324 -9.82 -2.16 -1.93
N THR A 325 -8.74 -1.62 -2.48
CA THR A 325 -8.61 -1.35 -3.90
C THR A 325 -8.73 -2.63 -4.72
N ARG A 326 -9.06 -2.47 -6.01
CA ARG A 326 -9.10 -3.55 -6.99
C ARG A 326 -8.62 -3.01 -8.32
N THR A 327 -7.70 -3.70 -8.95
CA THR A 327 -7.18 -3.32 -10.27
C THR A 327 -8.07 -3.89 -11.37
N GLU A 328 -8.37 -3.08 -12.37
CA GLU A 328 -9.15 -3.52 -13.54
C GLU A 328 -8.39 -4.59 -14.34
N LYS A 329 -9.13 -5.39 -15.13
CA LYS A 329 -8.51 -6.37 -16.01
C LYS A 329 -7.93 -5.66 -17.24
N PRO A 330 -6.61 -5.79 -17.54
CA PRO A 330 -6.03 -5.17 -18.73
C PRO A 330 -6.70 -5.60 -20.04
N VAL A 331 -6.85 -4.65 -20.96
CA VAL A 331 -7.47 -4.85 -22.29
C VAL A 331 -6.39 -5.31 -23.28
N LEU A 332 -6.17 -6.63 -23.33
CA LEU A 332 -5.14 -7.26 -24.17
C LEU A 332 -5.70 -7.74 -25.54
N VAL A 333 -6.63 -6.99 -26.14
CA VAL A 333 -7.31 -7.40 -27.39
C VAL A 333 -6.36 -7.46 -28.60
N ASN A 334 -5.32 -6.63 -28.61
CA ASN A 334 -4.36 -6.55 -29.70
C ASN A 334 -3.33 -7.70 -29.72
N GLU A 335 -3.26 -8.54 -28.68
CA GLU A 335 -2.50 -9.81 -28.72
C GLU A 335 -3.11 -10.82 -29.73
N GLY A 336 -4.40 -10.66 -30.05
CA GLY A 336 -5.12 -11.57 -30.92
C GLY A 336 -5.11 -13.02 -30.43
N LYS A 337 -5.21 -13.97 -31.36
CA LYS A 337 -5.18 -15.42 -31.06
C LYS A 337 -3.79 -16.04 -31.16
N LYS A 338 -2.82 -15.33 -31.76
CA LYS A 338 -1.46 -15.84 -32.04
C LYS A 338 -0.40 -15.29 -31.07
N GLY A 339 -0.75 -14.29 -30.26
CA GLY A 339 0.22 -13.41 -29.61
C GLY A 339 0.67 -12.31 -30.57
N PHE A 340 0.97 -11.13 -30.03
CA PHE A 340 1.58 -10.00 -30.73
C PHE A 340 2.90 -9.60 -30.06
N THR A 341 2.91 -9.51 -28.73
CA THR A 341 4.13 -9.25 -27.96
C THR A 341 5.00 -10.51 -27.85
N ASP A 342 6.30 -10.32 -27.55
CA ASP A 342 7.19 -11.44 -27.23
C ASP A 342 6.78 -12.06 -25.88
N PRO A 343 6.32 -13.33 -25.83
CA PRO A 343 5.86 -13.95 -24.59
C PRO A 343 6.98 -14.21 -23.57
N ASN A 344 8.25 -13.96 -23.92
CA ASN A 344 9.39 -14.03 -23.01
C ASN A 344 9.62 -12.71 -22.24
N VAL A 345 8.97 -11.60 -22.63
CA VAL A 345 9.07 -10.32 -21.92
C VAL A 345 8.15 -10.34 -20.70
N GLU A 346 8.75 -10.29 -19.51
CA GLU A 346 8.03 -10.39 -18.23
C GLU A 346 7.40 -9.05 -17.79
N ILE A 347 6.08 -9.01 -17.76
CA ILE A 347 5.22 -7.88 -17.33
C ILE A 347 4.75 -7.96 -15.88
#